data_AF-A0A1C0VMM0-F1
#
_entry.id   AF-A0A1C0VMM0-F1
#
_cell.length_a   1.000
_cell.length_b   1.000
_cell.length_c   1.000
_cell.angle_alpha   90.00
_cell.angle_beta   90.00
_cell.angle_gamma   90.00
#
_symmetry.space_group_name_H-M   'P 1'
#
loop_
_entity.id
_entity.type
_entity.pdbx_description
1 polymer ?
#
loop_
_entity_poly.entity_id
_entity_poly.type
_entity_poly.pdbx_seq_one_letter_code
_entity_poly.pdbx_strand_id
1 'polypeptide(L)'
;MRRLLLILFLAIALFQLTFTYPALAAETSNGAKIFSANCASCHIGGGNILVAEKTLNKEALSKYLADYNTDSLQAIIHQIQNGKNAMPPFKNKLTPEEILDVAAYVFQKAEQGW
;
A
#
# COMPACT_ATOMS: atom_id res chain seq x y z
N MET A 1 45.44 23.76 -1.23
CA MET A 1 44.06 24.12 -1.64
C MET A 1 43.28 22.94 -2.25
N ARG A 2 43.80 22.21 -3.25
CA ARG A 2 43.08 21.07 -3.87
C ARG A 2 42.69 19.92 -2.92
N ARG A 3 43.53 19.59 -1.94
CA ARG A 3 43.24 18.55 -0.93
C ARG A 3 42.14 18.95 0.06
N LEU A 4 42.08 20.23 0.45
CA LEU A 4 41.04 20.76 1.33
C LEU A 4 39.68 20.79 0.63
N LEU A 5 39.65 21.14 -0.65
CA LEU A 5 38.45 21.05 -1.49
C LEU A 5 37.95 19.60 -1.60
N LEU A 6 38.84 18.63 -1.83
CA LEU A 6 38.46 17.22 -1.92
C LEU A 6 37.91 16.66 -0.59
N ILE A 7 38.46 17.07 0.55
CA ILE A 7 37.96 16.67 1.87
C ILE A 7 36.58 17.28 2.13
N LEU A 8 36.36 18.54 1.74
CA LEU A 8 35.06 19.21 1.87
C LEU A 8 33.99 18.54 1.01
N PHE A 9 34.31 18.19 -0.24
CA PHE A 9 33.40 17.46 -1.12
C PHE A 9 33.06 16.06 -0.60
N LEU A 10 34.04 15.34 -0.03
CA LEU A 10 33.82 14.03 0.56
C LEU A 10 32.93 14.10 1.81
N ALA A 11 33.12 15.13 2.65
CA ALA A 11 32.30 15.35 3.84
C ALA A 11 30.83 15.68 3.49
N ILE A 12 30.60 16.49 2.45
CA ILE A 12 29.25 16.81 1.97
C ILE A 12 28.57 15.55 1.40
N ALA A 13 29.28 14.74 0.62
CA ALA A 13 28.73 13.49 0.07
C ALA A 13 28.35 12.50 1.18
N LEU A 14 29.17 12.37 2.23
CA LEU A 14 28.88 11.52 3.38
C LEU A 14 27.70 12.05 4.23
N PHE A 15 27.49 13.37 4.28
CA PHE A 15 26.37 13.96 5.01
C PHE A 15 25.01 13.63 4.36
N GLN A 16 24.94 13.53 3.02
CA GLN A 16 23.69 13.23 2.30
C GLN A 16 23.22 11.77 2.47
N LEU A 17 24.09 10.86 2.88
CA LEU A 17 23.76 9.45 3.15
C LEU A 17 23.04 9.23 4.49
N THR A 18 22.97 10.23 5.36
CA THR A 18 22.31 10.12 6.68
C THR A 18 20.84 10.53 6.67
N PHE A 19 20.36 11.16 5.60
CA PHE A 19 18.94 11.43 5.40
C PHE A 19 18.24 10.18 4.86
N THR A 20 17.88 9.29 5.78
CA THR A 20 16.88 8.26 5.50
C THR A 20 15.52 8.97 5.40
N TYR A 21 14.92 9.00 4.20
CA TYR A 21 13.59 9.57 4.02
C TYR A 21 12.57 8.61 4.66
N PRO A 22 11.89 8.97 5.77
CA PRO A 22 10.91 8.10 6.43
C PRO A 22 9.59 8.01 5.66
N ALA A 23 9.53 8.55 4.45
CA ALA A 23 8.32 8.70 3.65
C ALA A 23 7.56 7.37 3.47
N LEU A 24 8.25 6.24 3.37
CA LEU A 24 7.61 4.93 3.18
C LEU A 24 7.03 4.31 4.46
N ALA A 25 7.47 4.74 5.65
CA ALA A 25 7.01 4.18 6.92
C ALA A 25 5.74 4.88 7.44
N ALA A 26 5.60 6.19 7.20
CA ALA A 26 4.46 6.97 7.68
C ALA A 26 3.13 6.60 7.01
N GLU A 27 3.15 6.32 5.70
CA GLU A 27 1.99 6.02 4.86
C GLU A 27 1.24 4.75 5.32
N THR A 28 1.97 3.75 5.82
CA THR A 28 1.37 2.49 6.31
C THR A 28 0.48 2.69 7.54
N SER A 29 0.78 3.71 8.36
CA SER A 29 0.01 3.99 9.58
C SER A 29 -1.38 4.57 9.29
N ASN A 30 -1.53 5.32 8.19
CA ASN A 30 -2.81 5.85 7.77
C ASN A 30 -3.64 4.78 7.05
N GLY A 31 -3.01 4.02 6.14
CA GLY A 31 -3.64 2.90 5.44
C GLY A 31 -4.24 1.87 6.40
N ALA A 32 -3.55 1.54 7.49
CA ALA A 32 -4.05 0.63 8.53
C ALA A 32 -5.31 1.18 9.23
N LYS A 33 -5.37 2.47 9.54
CA LYS A 33 -6.53 3.12 10.17
C LYS A 33 -7.73 3.12 9.22
N ILE A 34 -7.50 3.48 7.96
CA ILE A 34 -8.54 3.46 6.92
C ILE A 34 -9.07 2.04 6.73
N PHE A 35 -8.18 1.05 6.65
CA PHE A 35 -8.57 -0.36 6.56
C PHE A 35 -9.45 -0.78 7.73
N SER A 36 -9.04 -0.45 8.96
CA SER A 36 -9.81 -0.79 10.15
C SER A 36 -11.20 -0.14 10.17
N ALA A 37 -11.32 1.10 9.71
CA ALA A 37 -12.58 1.84 9.71
C ALA A 37 -13.54 1.42 8.57
N ASN A 38 -13.01 0.97 7.43
CA ASN A 38 -13.78 0.82 6.20
C ASN A 38 -13.82 -0.59 5.61
N CYS A 39 -12.79 -1.41 5.87
CA CYS A 39 -12.56 -2.67 5.17
C CYS A 39 -12.67 -3.89 6.09
N ALA A 40 -12.21 -3.74 7.34
CA ALA A 40 -12.08 -4.84 8.30
C ALA A 40 -13.41 -5.53 8.64
N SER A 41 -14.55 -4.84 8.50
CA SER A 41 -15.87 -5.45 8.71
C SER A 41 -16.10 -6.68 7.83
N CYS A 42 -15.54 -6.70 6.62
CA CYS A 42 -15.61 -7.85 5.71
C CYS A 42 -14.28 -8.59 5.56
N HIS A 43 -13.16 -7.89 5.75
CA HIS A 43 -11.81 -8.37 5.42
C HIS A 43 -10.88 -8.50 6.62
N ILE A 44 -11.42 -8.70 7.83
CA ILE A 44 -10.61 -8.93 9.03
C ILE A 44 -9.60 -10.07 8.81
N GLY A 45 -8.34 -9.84 9.21
CA GLY A 45 -7.26 -10.81 9.03
C GLY A 45 -6.96 -11.18 7.57
N GLY A 46 -7.30 -10.32 6.61
CA GLY A 46 -7.14 -10.60 5.18
C GLY A 46 -8.19 -11.55 4.60
N GLY A 47 -9.19 -11.96 5.40
CA GLY A 47 -10.26 -12.85 4.95
C GLY A 47 -11.28 -12.17 4.05
N ASN A 48 -12.40 -12.86 3.82
CA ASN A 48 -13.60 -12.30 3.21
C ASN A 48 -14.82 -13.03 3.74
N ILE A 49 -15.63 -12.36 4.57
CA ILE A 49 -16.78 -12.99 5.22
C ILE A 49 -17.94 -13.29 4.25
N LEU A 50 -17.97 -12.65 3.07
CA LEU A 50 -19.05 -12.81 2.10
C LEU A 50 -18.72 -13.87 1.04
N VAL A 51 -17.46 -13.93 0.62
CA VAL A 51 -16.99 -14.83 -0.45
C VAL A 51 -15.65 -15.44 -0.04
N ALA A 52 -15.71 -16.62 0.57
CA ALA A 52 -14.60 -17.24 1.30
C ALA A 52 -13.30 -17.39 0.48
N GLU A 53 -13.39 -17.64 -0.83
CA GLU A 53 -12.24 -17.80 -1.71
C GLU A 53 -11.59 -16.47 -2.13
N LYS A 54 -12.33 -15.35 -2.05
CA LYS A 54 -11.86 -14.02 -2.46
C LYS A 54 -11.28 -13.23 -1.30
N THR A 55 -10.31 -13.84 -0.64
CA THR A 55 -9.50 -13.22 0.40
C THR A 55 -8.57 -12.15 -0.17
N LEU A 56 -7.92 -11.40 0.72
CA LEU A 56 -6.88 -10.45 0.38
C LEU A 56 -5.47 -11.08 0.44
N ASN A 57 -5.36 -12.40 0.59
CA ASN A 57 -4.08 -13.12 0.48
C ASN A 57 -3.52 -13.01 -0.94
N LYS A 58 -2.20 -13.01 -1.07
CA LYS A 58 -1.51 -12.82 -2.35
C LYS A 58 -1.97 -13.81 -3.43
N GLU A 59 -2.16 -15.08 -3.06
CA GLU A 59 -2.59 -16.13 -3.99
C GLU A 59 -4.01 -15.87 -4.51
N ALA A 60 -4.90 -15.38 -3.65
CA ALA A 60 -6.27 -15.04 -4.03
C ALA A 60 -6.32 -13.77 -4.88
N LEU A 61 -5.56 -12.74 -4.52
CA LEU A 61 -5.44 -11.51 -5.32
C LEU A 61 -4.88 -11.84 -6.72
N SER A 62 -3.79 -12.61 -6.80
CA SER A 62 -3.20 -13.06 -8.06
C SER A 62 -4.18 -13.85 -8.94
N LYS A 63 -5.07 -14.63 -8.33
CA LYS A 63 -6.03 -15.47 -9.06
C LYS A 63 -7.31 -14.76 -9.46
N TYR A 64 -7.82 -13.86 -8.61
CA TYR A 64 -9.19 -13.34 -8.73
C TYR A 64 -9.27 -11.84 -9.01
N LEU A 65 -8.23 -11.07 -8.71
CA LEU A 65 -8.19 -9.64 -8.97
C LEU A 65 -7.58 -9.40 -10.35
N ALA A 66 -8.37 -8.78 -11.23
CA ALA A 66 -7.93 -8.46 -12.59
C ALA A 66 -6.67 -7.60 -12.55
N ASP A 67 -5.73 -7.89 -13.45
CA ASP A 67 -4.48 -7.16 -13.64
C ASP A 67 -3.51 -7.17 -12.44
N TYR A 68 -3.81 -7.91 -11.37
CA TYR A 68 -2.96 -7.94 -10.18
C TYR A 68 -1.53 -8.41 -10.46
N ASN A 69 -1.33 -9.35 -11.39
CA ASN A 69 0.00 -9.85 -11.74
C ASN A 69 0.78 -8.90 -12.69
N THR A 70 0.12 -7.89 -13.24
CA THR A 70 0.72 -6.91 -14.14
C THR A 70 1.00 -5.60 -13.41
N ASP A 71 0.03 -5.12 -12.61
CA ASP A 71 0.14 -3.92 -11.78
C ASP A 71 -0.70 -4.10 -10.50
N SER A 72 -0.09 -4.72 -9.49
CA SER A 72 -0.77 -5.13 -8.26
C SER A 72 -1.40 -3.97 -7.50
N LEU A 73 -0.69 -2.84 -7.41
CA LEU A 73 -1.16 -1.68 -6.66
C LEU A 73 -2.32 -0.99 -7.38
N GLN A 74 -2.20 -0.76 -8.70
CA GLN A 74 -3.30 -0.18 -9.47
C GLN A 74 -4.53 -1.08 -9.51
N ALA A 75 -4.35 -2.41 -9.56
CA ALA A 75 -5.44 -3.36 -9.49
C ALA A 75 -6.23 -3.23 -8.16
N ILE A 76 -5.54 -3.09 -7.03
CA ILE A 76 -6.19 -2.87 -5.73
C ILE A 76 -6.89 -1.51 -5.68
N ILE A 77 -6.22 -0.44 -6.13
CA ILE A 77 -6.81 0.91 -6.20
C ILE A 77 -8.10 0.90 -7.01
N HIS A 78 -8.07 0.29 -8.19
CA HIS A 78 -9.23 0.18 -9.07
C HIS A 78 -10.40 -0.53 -8.40
N GLN A 79 -10.12 -1.65 -7.72
CA GLN A 79 -11.11 -2.43 -6.99
C GLN A 79 -11.73 -1.65 -5.82
N ILE A 80 -10.93 -0.88 -5.07
CA ILE A 80 -11.43 -0.03 -3.97
C ILE A 80 -12.28 1.12 -4.52
N GLN A 81 -11.84 1.77 -5.59
CA GLN A 81 -12.57 2.88 -6.21
C GLN A 81 -13.95 2.45 -6.71
N ASN A 82 -14.00 1.33 -7.42
CA ASN A 82 -15.19 0.94 -8.19
C ASN A 82 -16.03 -0.14 -7.53
N GLY A 83 -15.49 -0.85 -6.55
CA GLY A 83 -16.14 -2.01 -5.97
C GLY A 83 -16.36 -3.13 -7.01
N LYS A 84 -16.98 -4.22 -6.58
CA LYS A 84 -17.45 -5.30 -7.48
C LYS A 84 -18.44 -6.17 -6.73
N ASN A 85 -19.61 -6.40 -7.34
CA ASN A 85 -20.68 -7.20 -6.74
C ASN A 85 -21.04 -6.71 -5.33
N ALA A 86 -20.82 -7.53 -4.30
CA ALA A 86 -21.12 -7.20 -2.91
C ALA A 86 -20.13 -6.21 -2.26
N MET A 87 -18.95 -5.99 -2.86
CA MET A 87 -18.01 -4.99 -2.38
C MET A 87 -18.43 -3.60 -2.89
N PRO A 88 -18.78 -2.65 -2.00
CA PRO A 88 -19.22 -1.31 -2.43
C PRO A 88 -18.05 -0.48 -2.97
N PRO A 89 -18.30 0.51 -3.84
CA PRO A 89 -17.29 1.48 -4.27
C PRO A 89 -16.95 2.49 -3.17
N PHE A 90 -15.68 2.91 -3.11
CA PHE A 90 -15.19 3.92 -2.16
C PHE A 90 -14.75 5.24 -2.80
N LYS A 91 -14.79 5.38 -4.13
CA LYS A 91 -14.36 6.61 -4.83
C LYS A 91 -15.08 7.90 -4.42
N ASN A 92 -16.26 7.79 -3.81
CA ASN A 92 -17.05 8.91 -3.29
C ASN A 92 -17.01 9.03 -1.76
N LYS A 93 -16.24 8.17 -1.08
CA LYS A 93 -16.14 8.10 0.39
C LYS A 93 -14.73 8.41 0.89
N LEU A 94 -13.72 8.04 0.11
CA LEU A 94 -12.31 8.26 0.40
C LEU A 94 -11.72 9.14 -0.69
N THR A 95 -10.78 9.99 -0.30
CA THR A 95 -9.96 10.78 -1.22
C THR A 95 -9.01 9.86 -2.02
N PRO A 96 -8.47 10.31 -3.17
CA PRO A 96 -7.51 9.53 -3.93
C PRO A 96 -6.28 9.11 -3.12
N GLU A 97 -5.80 9.98 -2.21
CA GLU A 97 -4.68 9.71 -1.31
C GLU A 97 -5.03 8.64 -0.28
N GLU A 98 -6.20 8.73 0.37
CA GLU A 98 -6.66 7.68 1.29
C GLU A 98 -6.84 6.32 0.61
N ILE A 99 -7.30 6.30 -0.64
CA ILE A 99 -7.41 5.06 -1.43
C ILE A 99 -6.03 4.48 -1.72
N LEU A 100 -5.06 5.32 -2.08
CA LEU A 100 -3.68 4.90 -2.29
C LEU A 100 -3.09 4.31 -1.00
N ASP A 101 -3.28 4.98 0.14
CA ASP A 101 -2.80 4.54 1.45
C ASP A 101 -3.35 3.16 1.83
N VAL A 102 -4.67 2.96 1.71
CA VAL A 102 -5.27 1.67 2.06
C VAL A 102 -4.91 0.59 1.04
N ALA A 103 -4.73 0.93 -0.24
CA ALA A 103 -4.28 -0.02 -1.25
C ALA A 103 -2.84 -0.48 -0.98
N ALA A 104 -1.94 0.45 -0.64
CA ALA A 104 -0.57 0.15 -0.26
C ALA A 104 -0.50 -0.71 1.00
N TYR A 105 -1.34 -0.43 1.99
CA TYR A 105 -1.47 -1.26 3.19
C TYR A 105 -1.92 -2.69 2.87
N VAL A 106 -2.97 -2.86 2.05
CA VAL A 106 -3.46 -4.18 1.62
C VAL A 106 -2.39 -4.93 0.85
N PHE A 107 -1.70 -4.27 -0.08
CA PHE A 107 -0.60 -4.86 -0.85
C PHE A 107 0.53 -5.36 0.06
N GLN A 108 1.01 -4.51 0.97
CA GLN A 108 2.07 -4.86 1.92
C GLN A 108 1.66 -6.04 2.81
N LYS A 109 0.41 -6.04 3.30
CA LYS A 109 -0.11 -7.13 4.11
C LYS A 109 -0.22 -8.45 3.35
N ALA A 110 -0.67 -8.41 2.09
CA ALA A 110 -0.69 -9.60 1.24
C ALA A 110 0.72 -10.17 1.01
N GLU A 111 1.72 -9.32 0.76
CA GLU A 111 3.12 -9.74 0.61
C GLU A 111 3.72 -10.34 1.90
N GLN A 112 3.19 -9.97 3.06
CA GLN A 112 3.61 -10.48 4.37
C GLN A 112 2.81 -11.69 4.86
N GLY A 113 1.79 -12.13 4.11
CA GLY A 113 0.91 -13.22 4.53
C GLY A 113 -0.12 -12.84 5.61
N TRP A 114 -0.44 -11.54 5.72
CA TRP A 114 -1.36 -10.89 6.65
C TRP A 114 -0.96 -10.85 8.13
#